data_AF-A0A524FCX4-F1
#
_entry.id   AF-A0A524FCX4-F1
#
_cell.length_a   1.000
_cell.length_b   1.000
_cell.length_c   1.000
_cell.angle_alpha   90.00
_cell.angle_beta   90.00
_cell.angle_gamma   90.00
#
_symmetry.space_group_name_H-M   'P 1'
#
loop_
_entity.id
_entity.type
_entity.pdbx_description
1 polymer ?
#
loop_
_entity_poly.entity_id
_entity_poly.type
_entity_poly.pdbx_seq_one_letter_code
_entity_poly.pdbx_strand_id
1 'polypeptide(L)'
;MTENTKSKDLKTEPSEKKDKEAEPVKKTQGQLLQEALGLKPKDIQEIEKKLFISRFLDYFSEETLDFIYKDSSIEQYKNEIQNFLATVDKEEDKLLKRNFEDKQIIETIYQLKKKGEDIALMQGFKQPVDKRLRKLSLLTTLPMFVILLVLMTVFMGAMAELIWVFIPLSCVLCMIPQLVRGAILRKWYAFKEENKTSFYSENREEIMILKTFTGEVLNNIRSGLLDMKVPLQLIKFVLHSRDYENLKLINQRTVRGSAQYFFSFEYPEGMEPFPIPELLLQQFKQPPSEIKKKTKPEKNFIVLTELIGKNGVLSNFLPSLRSHLAEKINNLLNSCEFAEAPKNLNEIIPNLENTPIFCVCGEVAEFNSIQICNWKNQFKFYLFEGQKCKCGEKIYVLSLMDEDVDIPEELKDIFSS
;
A
#
# COMPACT_ATOMS: atom_id res chain seq x y z
N MET A 1 -11.51 59.06 32.57
CA MET A 1 -12.58 60.07 32.51
C MET A 1 -13.42 59.80 31.26
N THR A 2 -14.69 59.44 31.50
CA THR A 2 -15.89 59.61 30.64
C THR A 2 -15.80 59.16 29.17
N GLU A 3 -16.39 58.02 28.83
CA GLU A 3 -17.80 57.88 28.37
C GLU A 3 -18.07 58.62 27.05
N ASN A 4 -18.32 57.85 25.99
CA ASN A 4 -19.56 58.09 25.25
C ASN A 4 -20.04 56.84 24.49
N THR A 5 -21.21 56.40 24.94
CA THR A 5 -22.06 55.33 24.42
C THR A 5 -22.87 55.88 23.25
N LYS A 6 -22.99 55.13 22.15
CA LYS A 6 -24.20 55.17 21.32
C LYS A 6 -24.42 53.84 20.61
N SER A 7 -25.25 53.04 21.25
CA SER A 7 -25.97 51.90 20.70
C SER A 7 -26.96 52.35 19.63
N LYS A 8 -27.08 51.57 18.55
CA LYS A 8 -28.38 51.33 17.91
C LYS A 8 -28.40 49.93 17.31
N ASP A 9 -29.36 49.16 17.81
CA ASP A 9 -29.70 47.80 17.47
C ASP A 9 -29.93 47.57 15.97
N LEU A 10 -29.42 46.45 15.47
CA LEU A 10 -30.15 45.67 14.47
C LEU A 10 -29.99 44.18 14.79
N LYS A 11 -31.12 43.59 15.19
CA LYS A 11 -31.34 42.15 15.36
C LYS A 11 -30.90 41.40 14.11
N THR A 12 -30.03 40.41 14.29
CA THR A 12 -29.87 39.31 13.33
C THR A 12 -29.88 38.01 14.12
N GLU A 13 -30.73 37.09 13.68
CA GLU A 13 -31.02 35.79 14.26
C GLU A 13 -29.77 34.93 14.48
N PRO A 14 -29.79 33.99 15.44
CA PRO A 14 -28.67 33.10 15.68
C PRO A 14 -28.57 32.10 14.53
N SER A 15 -27.60 32.30 13.62
CA SER A 15 -27.21 31.24 12.70
C SER A 15 -26.60 30.11 13.53
N GLU A 16 -27.31 29.00 13.66
CA GLU A 16 -26.79 27.70 14.08
C GLU A 16 -25.51 27.42 13.31
N LYS A 17 -24.36 27.57 13.98
CA LYS A 17 -23.11 27.01 13.51
C LYS A 17 -23.29 25.50 13.58
N LYS A 18 -23.55 24.89 12.42
CA LYS A 18 -23.32 23.46 12.20
C LYS A 18 -21.88 23.18 12.61
N ASP A 19 -21.72 22.53 13.76
CA ASP A 19 -20.50 21.86 14.14
C ASP A 19 -20.18 20.88 13.01
N LYS A 20 -19.15 21.23 12.23
CA LYS A 20 -18.50 20.28 11.35
C LYS A 20 -17.82 19.29 12.27
N GLU A 21 -18.44 18.13 12.46
CA GLU A 21 -17.76 16.96 13.02
C GLU A 21 -16.40 16.84 12.33
N ALA A 22 -15.34 17.07 13.11
CA ALA A 22 -13.99 16.91 12.62
C ALA A 22 -13.81 15.44 12.25
N GLU A 23 -13.49 15.17 10.99
CA GLU A 23 -13.11 13.83 10.54
C GLU A 23 -12.11 13.21 11.52
N PRO A 24 -12.30 11.96 11.97
CA PRO A 24 -11.36 11.32 12.87
C PRO A 24 -10.00 11.24 12.18
N VAL A 25 -9.05 12.04 12.67
CA VAL A 25 -7.67 12.06 12.18
C VAL A 25 -7.10 10.65 12.34
N LYS A 26 -6.85 9.98 11.21
CA LYS A 26 -6.32 8.61 11.17
C LYS A 26 -4.97 8.57 11.91
N LYS A 27 -4.95 7.92 13.07
CA LYS A 27 -3.73 7.76 13.88
C LYS A 27 -2.77 6.78 13.21
N THR A 28 -1.50 7.15 13.08
CA THR A 28 -0.45 6.25 12.55
C THR A 28 -0.15 5.13 13.54
N GLN A 29 0.48 4.04 13.08
CA GLN A 29 0.92 2.95 13.98
C GLN A 29 1.83 3.46 15.09
N GLY A 30 2.70 4.44 14.79
CA GLY A 30 3.52 5.14 15.78
C GLY A 30 2.67 5.92 16.79
N GLN A 31 1.61 6.60 16.36
CA GLN A 31 0.70 7.32 17.28
C GLN A 31 -0.13 6.37 18.16
N LEU A 32 -0.53 5.21 17.66
CA LEU A 32 -1.22 4.19 18.47
C LEU A 32 -0.28 3.52 19.48
N LEU A 33 0.96 3.22 19.08
CA LEU A 33 2.01 2.75 19.99
C LEU A 33 2.33 3.80 21.05
N GLN A 34 2.42 5.06 20.65
CA GLN A 34 2.67 6.20 21.53
C GLN A 34 1.60 6.32 22.61
N GLU A 35 0.32 6.26 22.22
CA GLU A 35 -0.81 6.36 23.15
C GLU A 35 -0.91 5.13 24.08
N ALA A 36 -0.71 3.92 23.54
CA ALA A 36 -0.83 2.69 24.32
C ALA A 36 0.32 2.46 25.30
N LEU A 37 1.51 3.01 25.02
CA LEU A 37 2.71 2.85 25.85
C LEU A 37 3.08 4.11 26.65
N GLY A 38 2.32 5.19 26.50
CA GLY A 38 2.59 6.47 27.18
C GLY A 38 3.91 7.13 26.76
N LEU A 39 4.37 6.87 25.54
CA LEU A 39 5.65 7.38 25.03
C LEU A 39 5.52 8.84 24.60
N LYS A 40 6.62 9.60 24.67
CA LYS A 40 6.64 10.95 24.12
C LYS A 40 6.69 10.87 22.59
N PRO A 41 6.00 11.75 21.85
CA PRO A 41 5.99 11.72 20.39
C PRO A 41 7.39 11.83 19.77
N LYS A 42 8.30 12.57 20.44
CA LYS A 42 9.68 12.74 19.99
C LYS A 42 10.46 11.42 19.98
N ASP A 43 10.25 10.55 20.96
CA ASP A 43 11.03 9.31 21.09
C ASP A 43 10.64 8.29 19.99
N ILE A 44 9.35 8.18 19.66
CA ILE A 44 8.88 7.33 18.54
C ILE A 44 9.42 7.84 17.20
N GLN A 45 9.37 9.16 16.96
CA GLN A 45 9.90 9.75 15.73
C GLN A 45 11.40 9.52 15.58
N GLU A 46 12.14 9.54 16.69
CA GLU A 46 13.57 9.25 16.71
C GLU A 46 13.83 7.79 16.32
N ILE A 47 13.09 6.83 16.89
CA ILE A 47 13.17 5.40 16.52
C ILE A 47 12.82 5.19 15.04
N GLU A 48 11.76 5.83 14.53
CA GLU A 48 11.35 5.70 13.13
C GLU A 48 12.42 6.20 12.17
N LYS A 49 13.10 7.31 12.51
CA LYS A 49 14.23 7.85 11.74
C LYS A 49 15.45 6.94 11.79
N LYS A 50 15.80 6.38 12.95
CA LYS A 50 16.88 5.39 13.05
C LYS A 50 16.57 4.12 12.25
N LEU A 51 15.34 3.59 12.35
CA LEU A 51 14.87 2.46 11.53
C LEU A 51 14.89 2.79 10.03
N PHE A 52 14.61 4.03 9.65
CA PHE A 52 14.74 4.47 8.26
C PHE A 52 16.20 4.42 7.78
N ILE A 53 17.14 4.93 8.59
CA ILE A 53 18.59 4.85 8.30
C ILE A 53 19.00 3.40 8.10
N SER A 54 18.68 2.52 9.05
CA SER A 54 19.01 1.10 8.97
C SER A 54 18.45 0.45 7.70
N ARG A 55 17.17 0.69 7.39
CA ARG A 55 16.51 0.13 6.19
C ARG A 55 17.14 0.61 4.89
N PHE A 56 17.48 1.88 4.81
CA PHE A 56 18.11 2.44 3.62
C PHE A 56 19.50 1.85 3.41
N LEU A 57 20.34 1.83 4.44
CA LEU A 57 21.71 1.33 4.34
C LEU A 57 21.75 -0.16 4.04
N ASP A 58 20.89 -0.95 4.68
CA ASP A 58 20.72 -2.37 4.40
C ASP A 58 20.26 -2.60 2.95
N TYR A 59 19.20 -1.92 2.49
CA TYR A 59 18.74 -2.05 1.11
C TYR A 59 19.80 -1.59 0.09
N PHE A 60 20.52 -0.50 0.36
CA PHE A 60 21.60 -0.03 -0.50
C PHE A 60 22.76 -1.05 -0.55
N SER A 61 23.09 -1.69 0.58
CA SER A 61 24.16 -2.68 0.67
C SER A 61 23.83 -3.99 -0.06
N GLU A 62 22.57 -4.40 -0.08
CA GLU A 62 22.11 -5.62 -0.74
C GLU A 62 21.76 -5.42 -2.23
N GLU A 63 21.30 -4.22 -2.59
CA GLU A 63 20.77 -3.90 -3.93
C GLU A 63 21.41 -2.63 -4.49
N THR A 64 22.73 -2.46 -4.33
CA THR A 64 23.47 -1.27 -4.78
C THR A 64 23.22 -0.94 -6.27
N LEU A 65 23.11 -1.96 -7.13
CA LEU A 65 22.86 -1.80 -8.56
C LEU A 65 21.50 -1.13 -8.87
N ASP A 66 20.54 -1.13 -7.95
CA ASP A 66 19.28 -0.38 -8.11
C ASP A 66 19.44 1.14 -7.96
N PHE A 67 20.59 1.60 -7.46
CA PHE A 67 20.85 2.99 -7.10
C PHE A 67 21.83 3.72 -8.03
N ILE A 68 22.52 3.00 -8.93
CA ILE A 68 23.60 3.56 -9.77
C ILE A 68 23.18 4.80 -10.57
N TYR A 69 21.90 4.93 -10.94
CA TYR A 69 21.39 6.08 -11.70
C TYR A 69 20.35 6.91 -10.94
N LYS A 70 20.32 6.79 -9.60
CA LYS A 70 19.33 7.46 -8.73
C LYS A 70 19.98 8.52 -7.84
N ASP A 71 20.74 9.43 -8.44
CA ASP A 71 21.43 10.54 -7.73
C ASP A 71 20.51 11.30 -6.79
N SER A 72 19.35 11.73 -7.31
CA SER A 72 18.36 12.48 -6.54
C SER A 72 17.86 11.73 -5.32
N SER A 73 17.72 10.40 -5.42
CA SER A 73 17.27 9.59 -4.30
C SER A 73 18.37 9.49 -3.25
N ILE A 74 19.61 9.24 -3.65
CA ILE A 74 20.75 9.16 -2.73
C ILE A 74 20.96 10.51 -2.01
N GLU A 75 20.88 11.64 -2.72
CA GLU A 75 20.97 12.96 -2.07
C GLU A 75 19.82 13.20 -1.10
N GLN A 76 18.60 12.78 -1.43
CA GLN A 76 17.46 12.89 -0.52
C GLN A 76 17.72 12.09 0.76
N TYR A 77 18.16 10.82 0.64
CA TYR A 77 18.50 9.99 1.79
C TYR A 77 19.63 10.63 2.61
N LYS A 78 20.73 11.01 1.97
CA LYS A 78 21.85 11.70 2.64
C LYS A 78 21.41 12.92 3.43
N ASN A 79 20.60 13.79 2.83
CA ASN A 79 20.11 14.99 3.51
C ASN A 79 19.23 14.63 4.71
N GLU A 80 18.35 13.63 4.58
CA GLU A 80 17.50 13.17 5.69
C GLU A 80 18.32 12.59 6.85
N ILE A 81 19.34 11.80 6.55
CA ILE A 81 20.26 11.21 7.55
C ILE A 81 21.07 12.31 8.24
N GLN A 82 21.66 13.24 7.47
CA GLN A 82 22.45 14.33 8.02
C GLN A 82 21.61 15.28 8.86
N ASN A 83 20.40 15.62 8.42
CA ASN A 83 19.47 16.44 9.18
C ASN A 83 19.10 15.77 10.51
N PHE A 84 18.87 14.46 10.50
CA PHE A 84 18.63 13.72 11.74
C PHE A 84 19.84 13.78 12.67
N LEU A 85 21.02 13.38 12.19
CA LEU A 85 22.26 13.34 12.99
C LEU A 85 22.70 14.72 13.51
N ALA A 86 22.36 15.80 12.82
CA ALA A 86 22.62 17.16 13.28
C ALA A 86 21.75 17.58 14.49
N THR A 87 20.58 16.95 14.65
CA THR A 87 19.58 17.31 15.67
C THR A 87 19.64 16.46 16.94
N VAL A 88 20.64 15.57 17.07
CA VAL A 88 20.64 14.59 18.17
C VAL A 88 21.46 15.05 19.38
N ASP A 89 20.82 15.01 20.55
CA ASP A 89 21.37 15.52 21.80
C ASP A 89 21.77 14.41 22.80
N LYS A 90 21.19 13.20 22.69
CA LYS A 90 21.47 12.06 23.58
C LYS A 90 22.89 11.53 23.38
N GLU A 91 23.55 11.10 24.47
CA GLU A 91 24.96 10.66 24.43
C GLU A 91 25.20 9.47 23.50
N GLU A 92 24.35 8.43 23.57
CA GLU A 92 24.47 7.27 22.67
C GLU A 92 24.34 7.65 21.19
N ASP A 93 23.55 8.67 20.89
CA ASP A 93 23.34 9.12 19.51
C ASP A 93 24.46 10.04 19.01
N LYS A 94 25.15 10.73 19.93
CA LYS A 94 26.41 11.40 19.61
C LYS A 94 27.47 10.38 19.21
N LEU A 95 27.48 9.18 19.81
CA LEU A 95 28.34 8.09 19.38
C LEU A 95 27.94 7.59 17.99
N LEU A 96 26.65 7.42 17.70
CA LEU A 96 26.19 7.08 16.34
C LEU A 96 26.62 8.13 15.31
N LYS A 97 26.52 9.41 15.65
CA LYS A 97 26.99 10.49 14.77
C LYS A 97 28.49 10.40 14.49
N ARG A 98 29.31 10.18 15.53
CA ARG A 98 30.76 9.99 15.36
C ARG A 98 31.06 8.76 14.52
N ASN A 99 30.43 7.63 14.80
CA ASN A 99 30.61 6.40 14.02
C ASN A 99 30.22 6.59 12.55
N PHE A 100 29.18 7.38 12.27
CA PHE A 100 28.77 7.71 10.90
C PHE A 100 29.83 8.51 10.14
N GLU A 101 30.46 9.48 10.81
CA GLU A 101 31.53 10.32 10.28
C GLU A 101 32.84 9.51 10.15
N ASP A 102 33.25 8.80 11.19
CA ASP A 102 34.49 8.02 11.28
C ASP A 102 34.53 6.87 10.27
N LYS A 103 33.40 6.18 10.08
CA LYS A 103 33.27 5.11 9.07
C LYS A 103 33.04 5.65 7.66
N GLN A 104 32.97 6.96 7.48
CA GLN A 104 32.78 7.64 6.20
C GLN A 104 31.59 7.08 5.38
N ILE A 105 30.46 6.80 6.04
CA ILE A 105 29.31 6.07 5.47
C ILE A 105 28.85 6.66 4.12
N ILE A 106 28.78 7.99 4.03
CA ILE A 106 28.38 8.67 2.80
C ILE A 106 29.40 8.47 1.68
N GLU A 107 30.69 8.54 1.99
CA GLU A 107 31.75 8.32 1.01
C GLU A 107 31.70 6.89 0.47
N THR A 108 31.53 5.91 1.36
CA THR A 108 31.37 4.49 1.00
C THR A 108 30.18 4.28 0.06
N ILE A 109 29.04 4.93 0.32
CA ILE A 109 27.86 4.89 -0.56
C ILE A 109 28.20 5.39 -1.97
N TYR A 110 28.86 6.56 -2.09
CA TYR A 110 29.21 7.10 -3.41
C TYR A 110 30.28 6.27 -4.12
N GLN A 111 31.25 5.73 -3.39
CA GLN A 111 32.27 4.85 -3.96
C GLN A 111 31.62 3.59 -4.54
N LEU A 112 30.75 2.91 -3.78
CA LEU A 112 30.02 1.73 -4.24
C LEU A 112 29.13 2.03 -5.44
N LYS A 113 28.38 3.13 -5.37
CA LYS A 113 27.55 3.59 -6.48
C LYS A 113 28.38 3.81 -7.74
N LYS A 114 29.50 4.52 -7.64
CA LYS A 114 30.40 4.81 -8.77
C LYS A 114 30.97 3.53 -9.39
N LYS A 115 31.44 2.59 -8.56
CA LYS A 115 31.91 1.27 -9.04
C LYS A 115 30.78 0.52 -9.77
N GLY A 116 29.56 0.58 -9.26
CA GLY A 116 28.39 -0.01 -9.92
C GLY A 116 28.03 0.68 -11.25
N GLU A 117 28.17 2.00 -11.32
CA GLU A 117 28.03 2.75 -12.57
C GLU A 117 29.09 2.38 -13.60
N ASP A 118 30.34 2.22 -13.18
CA ASP A 118 31.45 1.86 -14.07
C ASP A 118 31.21 0.47 -14.70
N ILE A 119 30.74 -0.50 -13.92
CA ILE A 119 30.34 -1.83 -14.43
C ILE A 119 29.18 -1.72 -15.42
N ALA A 120 28.16 -0.91 -15.09
CA ALA A 120 27.03 -0.69 -15.98
C ALA A 120 27.45 -0.03 -17.30
N LEU A 121 28.38 0.93 -17.25
CA LEU A 121 28.95 1.59 -18.43
C LEU A 121 29.75 0.61 -19.30
N MET A 122 30.57 -0.25 -18.69
CA MET A 122 31.31 -1.31 -19.40
C MET A 122 30.36 -2.29 -20.12
N GLN A 123 29.19 -2.58 -19.54
CA GLN A 123 28.17 -3.44 -20.15
C GLN A 123 27.17 -2.69 -21.05
N GLY A 124 27.43 -1.42 -21.36
CA GLY A 124 26.68 -0.64 -22.35
C GLY A 124 25.42 0.04 -21.83
N PHE A 125 25.20 0.07 -20.52
CA PHE A 125 24.20 0.92 -19.89
C PHE A 125 24.80 2.31 -19.69
N LYS A 126 24.34 3.30 -20.46
CA LYS A 126 24.84 4.69 -20.40
C LYS A 126 23.92 5.67 -19.67
N GLN A 127 22.68 5.26 -19.42
CA GLN A 127 21.62 6.12 -18.90
C GLN A 127 20.67 5.32 -18.00
N PRO A 128 19.99 6.00 -17.05
CA PRO A 128 18.95 5.37 -16.25
C PRO A 128 17.91 4.67 -17.13
N VAL A 129 17.53 3.46 -16.73
CA VAL A 129 16.55 2.64 -17.46
C VAL A 129 15.24 3.38 -17.65
N ASP A 130 14.76 4.10 -16.64
CA ASP A 130 13.54 4.89 -16.73
C ASP A 130 13.64 6.03 -17.75
N LYS A 131 14.80 6.72 -17.84
CA LYS A 131 15.02 7.76 -18.86
C LYS A 131 15.08 7.16 -20.26
N ARG A 132 15.75 6.01 -20.41
CA ARG A 132 15.81 5.27 -21.68
C ARG A 132 14.43 4.79 -22.11
N LEU A 133 13.65 4.22 -21.20
CA LEU A 133 12.27 3.80 -21.41
C LEU A 133 11.38 4.97 -21.82
N ARG A 134 11.48 6.11 -21.14
CA ARG A 134 10.70 7.30 -21.49
C ARG A 134 11.04 7.82 -22.89
N LYS A 135 12.32 7.91 -23.24
CA LYS A 135 12.76 8.33 -24.58
C LYS A 135 12.30 7.37 -25.67
N LEU A 136 12.47 6.05 -25.46
CA LEU A 136 12.04 5.04 -26.43
C LEU A 136 10.52 4.95 -26.53
N SER A 137 9.81 5.10 -25.41
CA SER A 137 8.35 5.20 -25.42
C SER A 137 7.91 6.40 -26.24
N LEU A 138 8.46 7.59 -26.02
CA LEU A 138 8.13 8.78 -26.81
C LEU A 138 8.47 8.60 -28.29
N LEU A 139 9.64 8.04 -28.60
CA LEU A 139 10.09 7.78 -29.97
C LEU A 139 9.19 6.77 -30.71
N THR A 140 8.60 5.81 -30.00
CA THR A 140 7.71 4.80 -30.59
C THR A 140 6.26 5.28 -30.63
N THR A 141 5.78 5.96 -29.60
CA THR A 141 4.38 6.42 -29.54
C THR A 141 4.12 7.62 -30.43
N LEU A 142 5.06 8.57 -30.57
CA LEU A 142 4.84 9.79 -31.35
C LEU A 142 4.61 9.52 -32.85
N PRO A 143 5.43 8.69 -33.55
CA PRO A 143 5.15 8.34 -34.95
C PRO A 143 3.84 7.56 -35.09
N MET A 144 3.52 6.67 -34.14
CA MET A 144 2.24 5.96 -34.17
C MET A 144 1.04 6.91 -34.07
N PHE A 145 1.10 7.89 -33.19
CA PHE A 145 0.07 8.92 -33.10
C PHE A 145 -0.07 9.71 -34.41
N VAL A 146 1.05 10.09 -35.03
CA VAL A 146 1.05 10.83 -36.31
C VAL A 146 0.45 9.98 -37.43
N ILE A 147 0.86 8.71 -37.55
CA ILE A 147 0.32 7.77 -38.54
C ILE A 147 -1.18 7.59 -38.34
N LEU A 148 -1.63 7.40 -37.10
CA LEU A 148 -3.04 7.23 -36.77
C LEU A 148 -3.85 8.49 -37.10
N LEU A 149 -3.31 9.68 -36.86
CA LEU A 149 -3.93 10.96 -37.22
C LEU A 149 -4.06 11.12 -38.74
N VAL A 150 -3.00 10.82 -39.50
CA VAL A 150 -3.02 10.88 -40.98
C VAL A 150 -4.01 9.87 -41.57
N LEU A 151 -4.05 8.65 -41.03
CA LEU A 151 -5.00 7.63 -41.46
C LEU A 151 -6.44 8.07 -41.18
N MET A 152 -6.71 8.64 -40.00
CA MET A 152 -8.04 9.15 -39.64
C MET A 152 -8.49 10.33 -40.51
N THR A 153 -7.58 11.23 -40.93
CA THR A 153 -7.94 12.39 -41.76
C THR A 153 -8.09 12.05 -43.24
N VAL A 154 -7.25 11.15 -43.79
CA VAL A 154 -7.27 10.79 -45.21
C VAL A 154 -8.40 9.81 -45.54
N PHE A 155 -8.72 8.88 -44.63
CA PHE A 155 -9.68 7.81 -44.91
C PHE A 155 -11.07 8.04 -44.34
N MET A 156 -11.37 9.24 -43.82
CA MET A 156 -12.63 9.58 -43.15
C MET A 156 -13.90 9.26 -43.99
N GLY A 157 -13.80 9.27 -45.32
CA GLY A 157 -14.89 8.91 -46.24
C GLY A 157 -15.02 7.42 -46.61
N ALA A 158 -14.00 6.59 -46.33
CA ALA A 158 -13.95 5.16 -46.68
C ALA A 158 -13.94 4.23 -45.45
N MET A 159 -14.27 4.78 -44.27
CA MET A 159 -14.06 4.14 -42.96
C MET A 159 -14.81 2.83 -42.73
N ALA A 160 -15.95 2.61 -43.38
CA ALA A 160 -16.82 1.48 -43.06
C ALA A 160 -16.22 0.12 -43.44
N GLU A 161 -15.51 0.01 -44.57
CA GLU A 161 -14.94 -1.26 -45.02
C GLU A 161 -13.51 -1.50 -44.51
N LEU A 162 -12.74 -0.43 -44.28
CA LEU A 162 -11.35 -0.52 -43.81
C LEU A 162 -11.21 -0.69 -42.29
N ILE A 163 -12.26 -0.46 -41.50
CA ILE A 163 -12.25 -0.57 -40.03
C ILE A 163 -11.74 -1.93 -39.55
N TRP A 164 -12.12 -3.00 -40.25
CA TRP A 164 -11.74 -4.38 -39.91
C TRP A 164 -10.25 -4.66 -40.09
N VAL A 165 -9.55 -3.88 -40.92
CA VAL A 165 -8.09 -3.96 -41.11
C VAL A 165 -7.37 -3.05 -40.11
N PHE A 166 -7.93 -1.88 -39.81
CA PHE A 166 -7.31 -0.91 -38.91
C PHE A 166 -7.33 -1.34 -37.43
N ILE A 167 -8.39 -2.02 -36.98
CA ILE A 167 -8.47 -2.49 -35.57
C ILE A 167 -7.31 -3.45 -35.24
N PRO A 168 -7.08 -4.57 -35.96
CA PRO A 168 -5.95 -5.46 -35.68
C PRO A 168 -4.59 -4.76 -35.78
N LEU A 169 -4.40 -3.90 -36.79
CA LEU A 169 -3.15 -3.16 -36.98
C LEU A 169 -2.87 -2.23 -35.80
N SER A 170 -3.90 -1.49 -35.35
CA SER A 170 -3.80 -0.61 -34.17
C SER A 170 -3.52 -1.40 -32.90
N CYS A 171 -4.14 -2.57 -32.71
CA CYS A 171 -3.88 -3.44 -31.56
C CYS A 171 -2.42 -3.91 -31.52
N VAL A 172 -1.85 -4.36 -32.65
CA VAL A 172 -0.44 -4.77 -32.74
C VAL A 172 0.48 -3.60 -32.43
N LEU A 173 0.20 -2.44 -33.03
CA LEU A 173 0.94 -1.20 -32.81
C LEU A 173 0.92 -0.76 -31.34
N CYS A 174 -0.24 -0.82 -30.67
CA CYS A 174 -0.39 -0.51 -29.24
C CYS A 174 0.39 -1.46 -28.30
N MET A 175 0.70 -2.69 -28.73
CA MET A 175 1.51 -3.62 -27.93
C MET A 175 3.02 -3.37 -28.03
N ILE A 176 3.51 -2.73 -29.10
CA ILE A 176 4.95 -2.51 -29.33
C ILE A 176 5.62 -1.80 -28.13
N PRO A 177 5.08 -0.70 -27.57
CA PRO A 177 5.68 -0.04 -26.41
C PRO A 177 5.81 -0.97 -25.19
N GLN A 178 4.82 -1.85 -24.96
CA GLN A 178 4.86 -2.79 -23.84
C GLN A 178 5.93 -3.88 -24.06
N LEU A 179 6.08 -4.38 -25.29
CA LEU A 179 7.12 -5.35 -25.64
C LEU A 179 8.53 -4.74 -25.50
N VAL A 180 8.72 -3.52 -26.00
CA VAL A 180 9.99 -2.77 -25.86
C VAL A 180 10.31 -2.54 -24.38
N ARG A 181 9.32 -2.13 -23.59
CA ARG A 181 9.48 -1.95 -22.14
C ARG A 181 9.87 -3.24 -21.45
N GLY A 182 9.17 -4.33 -21.75
CA GLY A 182 9.46 -5.66 -21.20
C GLY A 182 10.86 -6.14 -21.53
N ALA A 183 11.31 -5.96 -22.79
CA ALA A 183 12.65 -6.35 -23.22
C ALA A 183 13.75 -5.57 -22.50
N ILE A 184 13.59 -4.25 -22.33
CA ILE A 184 14.56 -3.40 -21.63
C ILE A 184 14.62 -3.75 -20.15
N LEU A 185 13.46 -3.93 -19.49
CA LEU A 185 13.41 -4.32 -18.08
C LEU A 185 14.02 -5.71 -17.87
N ARG A 186 13.75 -6.68 -18.74
CA ARG A 186 14.39 -8.01 -18.66
C ARG A 186 15.91 -7.90 -18.78
N LYS A 187 16.43 -7.12 -19.74
CA LYS A 187 17.88 -6.89 -19.87
C LYS A 187 18.48 -6.23 -18.63
N TRP A 188 17.76 -5.28 -18.03
CA TRP A 188 18.19 -4.64 -16.79
C TRP A 188 18.21 -5.62 -15.60
N TYR A 189 17.17 -6.44 -15.45
CA TYR A 189 17.14 -7.43 -14.37
C TYR A 189 18.20 -8.52 -14.56
N ALA A 190 18.42 -8.99 -15.79
CA ALA A 190 19.50 -9.93 -16.11
C ALA A 190 20.87 -9.34 -15.76
N PHE A 191 21.14 -8.09 -16.17
CA PHE A 191 22.35 -7.36 -15.78
C PHE A 191 22.57 -7.36 -14.27
N LYS A 192 21.53 -7.04 -13.49
CA LYS A 192 21.65 -7.00 -12.02
C LYS A 192 21.96 -8.38 -11.45
N GLU A 193 21.21 -9.41 -11.84
CA GLU A 193 21.41 -10.77 -11.32
C GLU A 193 22.79 -11.33 -11.66
N GLU A 194 23.24 -11.16 -12.91
CA GLU A 194 24.54 -11.66 -13.37
C GLU A 194 25.72 -11.00 -12.64
N ASN A 195 25.60 -9.71 -12.29
CA ASN A 195 26.68 -8.95 -11.68
C ASN A 195 26.59 -8.84 -10.16
N LYS A 196 25.45 -9.17 -9.54
CA LYS A 196 25.22 -8.98 -8.09
C LYS A 196 26.27 -9.69 -7.23
N THR A 197 26.52 -10.97 -7.49
CA THR A 197 27.47 -11.76 -6.69
C THR A 197 28.91 -11.29 -6.88
N SER A 198 29.33 -11.00 -8.12
CA SER A 198 30.69 -10.48 -8.40
C SER A 198 30.88 -9.14 -7.70
N PHE A 199 29.93 -8.23 -7.88
CA PHE A 199 29.95 -6.90 -7.27
C PHE A 199 30.07 -6.97 -5.74
N TYR A 200 29.26 -7.83 -5.10
CA TYR A 200 29.33 -8.03 -3.66
C TYR A 200 30.69 -8.55 -3.22
N SER A 201 31.26 -9.52 -3.94
CA SER A 201 32.54 -10.12 -3.60
C SER A 201 33.71 -9.15 -3.73
N GLU A 202 33.72 -8.31 -4.77
CA GLU A 202 34.77 -7.32 -5.05
C GLU A 202 34.72 -6.12 -4.11
N ASN A 203 33.54 -5.83 -3.54
CA ASN A 203 33.30 -4.64 -2.70
C ASN A 203 32.86 -5.02 -1.29
N ARG A 204 33.28 -6.20 -0.85
CA ARG A 204 32.85 -6.78 0.42
C ARG A 204 33.21 -5.88 1.59
N GLU A 205 34.39 -5.28 1.60
CA GLU A 205 34.86 -4.45 2.71
C GLU A 205 33.97 -3.23 2.91
N GLU A 206 33.70 -2.48 1.84
CA GLU A 206 32.81 -1.32 1.85
C GLU A 206 31.38 -1.69 2.23
N ILE A 207 30.87 -2.82 1.72
CA ILE A 207 29.54 -3.33 2.09
C ILE A 207 29.48 -3.69 3.58
N MET A 208 30.54 -4.30 4.11
CA MET A 208 30.62 -4.64 5.53
C MET A 208 30.69 -3.40 6.42
N ILE A 209 31.28 -2.29 5.97
CA ILE A 209 31.23 -1.00 6.69
C ILE A 209 29.77 -0.55 6.87
N LEU A 210 28.98 -0.57 5.78
CA LEU A 210 27.56 -0.20 5.81
C LEU A 210 26.73 -1.14 6.70
N LYS A 211 26.96 -2.45 6.60
CA LYS A 211 26.28 -3.46 7.44
C LYS A 211 26.64 -3.30 8.92
N THR A 212 27.91 -3.08 9.24
CA THR A 212 28.36 -2.89 10.63
C THR A 212 27.68 -1.67 11.25
N PHE A 213 27.68 -0.53 10.56
CA PHE A 213 26.99 0.66 11.04
C PHE A 213 25.47 0.44 11.15
N THR A 214 24.86 -0.29 10.21
CA THR A 214 23.44 -0.66 10.32
C THR A 214 23.16 -1.47 11.58
N GLY A 215 24.02 -2.43 11.93
CA GLY A 215 23.94 -3.20 13.17
C GLY A 215 24.07 -2.32 14.42
N GLU A 216 25.00 -1.35 14.41
CA GLU A 216 25.15 -0.37 15.50
C GLU A 216 23.88 0.47 15.71
N VAL A 217 23.27 0.95 14.62
CA VAL A 217 21.99 1.70 14.69
C VAL A 217 20.87 0.82 15.23
N LEU A 218 20.76 -0.44 14.78
CA LEU A 218 19.76 -1.39 15.27
C LEU A 218 19.93 -1.71 16.75
N ASN A 219 21.17 -1.88 17.21
CA ASN A 219 21.48 -2.09 18.63
C ASN A 219 21.12 -0.87 19.47
N ASN A 220 21.42 0.35 19.00
CA ASN A 220 21.02 1.58 19.68
C ASN A 220 19.49 1.74 19.76
N ILE A 221 18.76 1.40 18.69
CA ILE A 221 17.28 1.36 18.74
C ILE A 221 16.80 0.37 19.79
N ARG A 222 17.38 -0.84 19.83
CA ARG A 222 17.01 -1.86 20.81
C ARG A 222 17.23 -1.36 22.24
N SER A 223 18.39 -0.80 22.53
CA SER A 223 18.70 -0.24 23.86
C SER A 223 17.69 0.83 24.26
N GLY A 224 17.42 1.80 23.36
CA GLY A 224 16.44 2.85 23.64
C GLY A 224 15.03 2.31 23.88
N LEU A 225 14.60 1.29 23.12
CA LEU A 225 13.31 0.63 23.34
C LEU A 225 13.23 -0.09 24.69
N LEU A 226 14.33 -0.74 25.11
CA LEU A 226 14.41 -1.41 26.41
C LEU A 226 14.34 -0.41 27.57
N ASP A 227 15.06 0.70 27.48
CA ASP A 227 15.03 1.78 28.48
C ASP A 227 13.62 2.39 28.64
N MET A 228 12.91 2.51 27.52
CA MET A 228 11.52 2.96 27.48
C MET A 228 10.51 1.87 27.88
N LYS A 229 10.97 0.66 28.22
CA LYS A 229 10.14 -0.51 28.55
C LYS A 229 9.12 -0.87 27.47
N VAL A 230 9.48 -0.65 26.21
CA VAL A 230 8.62 -0.95 25.06
C VAL A 230 8.69 -2.45 24.74
N PRO A 231 7.55 -3.15 24.61
CA PRO A 231 7.55 -4.54 24.18
C PRO A 231 8.17 -4.70 22.78
N LEU A 232 9.35 -5.32 22.71
CA LEU A 232 10.15 -5.40 21.49
C LEU A 232 9.45 -6.16 20.35
N GLN A 233 8.54 -7.08 20.70
CA GLN A 233 7.74 -7.82 19.73
C GLN A 233 6.86 -6.90 18.88
N LEU A 234 6.42 -5.76 19.43
CA LEU A 234 5.54 -4.82 18.73
C LEU A 234 6.25 -4.10 17.58
N ILE A 235 7.57 -4.00 17.63
CA ILE A 235 8.37 -3.28 16.63
C ILE A 235 8.74 -4.26 15.52
N LYS A 236 7.92 -4.27 14.46
CA LYS A 236 8.14 -5.06 13.25
C LYS A 236 8.68 -4.17 12.13
N PHE A 237 9.77 -4.59 11.51
CA PHE A 237 10.38 -3.87 10.39
C PHE A 237 10.95 -4.85 9.36
N VAL A 238 11.30 -4.32 8.19
CA VAL A 238 11.79 -5.10 7.06
C VAL A 238 13.24 -4.74 6.79
N LEU A 239 14.08 -5.76 6.58
CA LEU A 239 15.44 -5.64 6.08
C LEU A 239 15.64 -6.58 4.88
N HIS A 240 16.75 -6.45 4.19
CA HIS A 240 17.17 -7.17 2.99
C HIS A 240 18.33 -8.13 3.30
N SER A 241 19.01 -7.97 4.44
CA SER A 241 19.99 -8.93 4.97
C SER A 241 19.49 -9.65 6.23
N ARG A 242 20.07 -10.85 6.48
CA ARG A 242 19.91 -11.65 7.71
C ARG A 242 21.11 -11.56 8.64
N ASP A 243 22.12 -10.77 8.31
CA ASP A 243 23.43 -10.79 8.98
C ASP A 243 23.43 -10.08 10.34
N TYR A 244 22.30 -9.50 10.75
CA TYR A 244 22.20 -8.71 11.97
C TYR A 244 21.87 -9.58 13.18
N GLU A 245 22.65 -9.40 14.23
CA GLU A 245 22.43 -10.02 15.54
C GLU A 245 21.26 -9.37 16.28
N ASN A 246 20.78 -10.02 17.35
CA ASN A 246 19.73 -9.51 18.23
C ASN A 246 18.35 -9.30 17.56
N LEU A 247 18.11 -9.97 16.43
CA LEU A 247 16.86 -9.90 15.67
C LEU A 247 16.22 -11.28 15.52
N LYS A 248 14.91 -11.34 15.73
CA LYS A 248 14.08 -12.52 15.50
C LYS A 248 13.42 -12.43 14.13
N LEU A 249 13.74 -13.37 13.25
CA LEU A 249 13.09 -13.50 11.95
C LEU A 249 11.63 -13.96 12.15
N ILE A 250 10.69 -13.15 11.67
CA ILE A 250 9.25 -13.42 11.72
C ILE A 250 8.78 -14.08 10.42
N ASN A 251 9.22 -13.53 9.27
CA ASN A 251 8.78 -13.97 7.95
C ASN A 251 9.80 -13.57 6.89
N GLN A 252 9.75 -14.21 5.73
CA GLN A 252 10.54 -13.87 4.54
C GLN A 252 9.60 -13.78 3.33
N ARG A 253 9.78 -12.76 2.50
CA ARG A 253 9.06 -12.61 1.23
C ARG A 253 10.02 -12.19 0.13
N THR A 254 9.81 -12.69 -1.08
CA THR A 254 10.55 -12.24 -2.26
C THR A 254 9.72 -11.24 -3.02
N VAL A 255 10.22 -10.01 -3.18
CA VAL A 255 9.52 -8.92 -3.89
C VAL A 255 10.43 -8.42 -5.02
N ARG A 256 9.97 -8.57 -6.26
CA ARG A 256 10.68 -8.11 -7.47
C ARG A 256 12.13 -8.63 -7.58
N GLY A 257 12.35 -9.87 -7.16
CA GLY A 257 13.66 -10.53 -7.19
C GLY A 257 14.54 -10.29 -5.96
N SER A 258 14.19 -9.34 -5.08
CA SER A 258 14.92 -9.12 -3.83
C SER A 258 14.24 -9.82 -2.66
N ALA A 259 15.04 -10.42 -1.77
CA ALA A 259 14.55 -11.02 -0.54
C ALA A 259 14.30 -9.92 0.50
N GLN A 260 13.14 -9.97 1.15
CA GLN A 260 12.75 -9.11 2.26
C GLN A 260 12.50 -9.98 3.49
N TYR A 261 13.15 -9.63 4.59
CA TYR A 261 13.09 -10.31 5.86
C TYR A 261 12.37 -9.43 6.88
N PHE A 262 11.32 -9.96 7.48
CA PHE A 262 10.54 -9.27 8.50
C PHE A 262 11.10 -9.64 9.87
N PHE A 263 11.56 -8.65 10.61
CA PHE A 263 12.20 -8.82 11.92
C PHE A 263 11.41 -8.17 13.04
N SER A 264 11.61 -8.70 14.25
CA SER A 264 11.41 -8.01 15.53
C SER A 264 12.69 -8.07 16.35
N PHE A 265 12.90 -7.16 17.29
CA PHE A 265 14.06 -7.23 18.19
C PHE A 265 13.96 -8.39 19.18
N GLU A 266 15.09 -9.00 19.51
CA GLU A 266 15.22 -10.02 20.56
C GLU A 266 15.59 -9.41 21.90
N TYR A 267 14.98 -9.93 22.96
CA TYR A 267 15.34 -9.58 24.33
C TYR A 267 16.73 -10.14 24.66
N PRO A 268 17.56 -9.39 25.42
CA PRO A 268 18.81 -9.92 25.95
C PRO A 268 18.57 -11.16 26.81
N GLU A 269 19.56 -12.05 26.87
CA GLU A 269 19.50 -13.25 27.70
C GLU A 269 19.26 -12.88 29.17
N GLY A 270 18.32 -13.57 29.83
CA GLY A 270 17.94 -13.32 31.22
C GLY A 270 16.94 -12.18 31.43
N MET A 271 16.50 -11.49 30.38
CA MET A 271 15.42 -10.49 30.47
C MET A 271 14.09 -11.07 29.97
N GLU A 272 13.05 -11.00 30.81
CA GLU A 272 11.70 -11.38 30.40
C GLU A 272 11.04 -10.30 29.51
N PRO A 273 10.23 -10.70 28.51
CA PRO A 273 9.43 -9.78 27.72
C PRO A 273 8.57 -8.82 28.54
N PHE A 274 8.53 -7.55 28.13
CA PHE A 274 7.59 -6.60 28.71
C PHE A 274 6.15 -6.99 28.34
N PRO A 275 5.18 -6.83 29.27
CA PRO A 275 3.79 -7.15 29.00
C PRO A 275 3.26 -6.26 27.87
N ILE A 276 2.65 -6.89 26.86
CA ILE A 276 1.99 -6.16 25.77
C ILE A 276 0.66 -5.61 26.32
N PRO A 277 0.38 -4.31 26.19
CA PRO A 277 -0.92 -3.76 26.59
C PRO A 277 -2.08 -4.47 25.88
N GLU A 278 -3.17 -4.73 26.60
CA GLU A 278 -4.35 -5.44 26.09
C GLU A 278 -4.94 -4.80 24.83
N LEU A 279 -4.87 -3.47 24.73
CA LEU A 279 -5.24 -2.67 23.56
C LEU A 279 -4.49 -3.09 22.27
N LEU A 280 -3.26 -3.57 22.40
CA LEU A 280 -2.40 -3.99 21.28
C LEU A 280 -2.38 -5.51 21.06
N LEU A 281 -2.75 -6.29 22.08
CA LEU A 281 -2.81 -7.76 22.03
C LEU A 281 -3.77 -8.29 20.96
N GLN A 282 -4.90 -7.60 20.73
CA GLN A 282 -5.88 -7.98 19.69
C GLN A 282 -5.29 -7.92 18.27
N GLN A 283 -4.33 -7.02 18.02
CA GLN A 283 -3.65 -6.91 16.72
C GLN A 283 -2.50 -7.91 16.57
N PHE A 284 -1.95 -8.43 17.68
CA PHE A 284 -0.73 -9.23 17.69
C PHE A 284 -0.98 -10.75 17.63
N LYS A 285 -2.15 -11.22 18.08
CA LYS A 285 -2.54 -12.64 17.99
C LYS A 285 -2.87 -13.13 16.57
N GLN A 286 -2.83 -12.24 15.57
CA GLN A 286 -3.01 -12.62 14.17
C GLN A 286 -1.67 -13.03 13.53
N PRO A 287 -1.56 -14.24 12.93
CA PRO A 287 -0.31 -14.74 12.36
C PRO A 287 0.19 -13.88 11.18
N PRO A 288 1.52 -13.80 10.92
CA PRO A 288 2.13 -12.94 9.87
C PRO A 288 1.73 -13.28 8.42
N SER A 289 1.00 -14.38 8.21
CA SER A 289 0.48 -14.82 6.91
C SER A 289 -0.90 -14.23 6.59
N GLU A 290 -1.56 -13.64 7.58
CA GLU A 290 -2.80 -12.88 7.43
C GLU A 290 -2.59 -11.45 7.89
N ILE A 291 -1.57 -10.78 7.35
CA ILE A 291 -1.80 -9.38 7.02
C ILE A 291 -2.90 -9.42 5.97
N LYS A 292 -4.18 -9.44 6.41
CA LYS A 292 -5.28 -8.89 5.64
C LYS A 292 -4.68 -7.60 5.11
N LYS A 293 -4.47 -7.54 3.79
CA LYS A 293 -4.11 -6.30 3.09
C LYS A 293 -4.92 -5.24 3.81
N LYS A 294 -4.30 -4.21 4.41
CA LYS A 294 -5.04 -3.02 4.83
C LYS A 294 -5.82 -2.63 3.59
N THR A 295 -7.07 -3.05 3.54
CA THR A 295 -7.86 -3.07 2.34
C THR A 295 -7.97 -1.59 2.03
N LYS A 296 -7.53 -1.19 0.84
CA LYS A 296 -8.14 0.01 0.27
C LYS A 296 -9.63 -0.21 0.45
N PRO A 297 -10.39 0.71 1.08
CA PRO A 297 -11.82 0.52 1.31
C PRO A 297 -12.39 0.03 -0.01
N GLU A 298 -13.01 -1.15 0.03
CA GLU A 298 -13.44 -1.81 -1.18
C GLU A 298 -14.48 -0.91 -1.83
N LYS A 299 -14.32 -0.63 -3.12
CA LYS A 299 -15.12 0.39 -3.81
C LYS A 299 -16.24 -0.20 -4.66
N ASN A 300 -16.23 -1.51 -4.84
CA ASN A 300 -17.07 -2.21 -5.81
C ASN A 300 -18.18 -2.98 -5.09
N PHE A 301 -19.11 -2.22 -4.51
CA PHE A 301 -20.35 -2.75 -3.95
C PHE A 301 -21.48 -2.62 -4.96
N ILE A 302 -22.11 -3.75 -5.26
CA ILE A 302 -23.34 -3.81 -6.03
C ILE A 302 -24.46 -4.08 -5.03
N VAL A 303 -25.53 -3.29 -5.09
CA VAL A 303 -26.73 -3.55 -4.28
C VAL A 303 -27.82 -4.04 -5.21
N LEU A 304 -28.47 -5.15 -4.84
CA LEU A 304 -29.63 -5.67 -5.55
C LEU A 304 -30.86 -4.88 -5.08
N THR A 305 -31.37 -4.01 -5.96
CA THR A 305 -32.57 -3.21 -5.75
C THR A 305 -33.76 -3.80 -6.49
N GLU A 306 -34.99 -3.32 -6.21
CA GLU A 306 -36.23 -3.78 -6.88
C GLU A 306 -36.44 -5.29 -6.77
N LEU A 307 -36.38 -5.77 -5.54
CA LEU A 307 -36.21 -7.18 -5.24
C LEU A 307 -37.56 -7.87 -5.06
N ILE A 308 -37.84 -8.89 -5.88
CA ILE A 308 -38.99 -9.78 -5.68
C ILE A 308 -38.48 -11.05 -5.00
N GLY A 309 -38.55 -11.08 -3.67
CA GLY A 309 -38.01 -12.16 -2.85
C GLY A 309 -38.98 -12.64 -1.78
N LYS A 310 -39.12 -13.96 -1.63
CA LYS A 310 -39.94 -14.60 -0.58
C LYS A 310 -39.20 -15.76 0.06
N ASN A 311 -39.24 -15.81 1.39
CA ASN A 311 -38.54 -16.80 2.22
C ASN A 311 -37.03 -16.89 1.93
N GLY A 312 -36.38 -15.75 1.69
CA GLY A 312 -34.95 -15.69 1.44
C GLY A 312 -34.51 -16.17 0.06
N VAL A 313 -35.41 -16.28 -0.92
CA VAL A 313 -35.14 -16.64 -2.32
C VAL A 313 -35.46 -15.45 -3.22
N LEU A 314 -34.48 -15.00 -4.00
CA LEU A 314 -34.53 -13.82 -4.87
C LEU A 314 -34.91 -14.27 -6.29
N SER A 315 -36.11 -13.91 -6.74
CA SER A 315 -36.64 -14.33 -8.05
C SER A 315 -36.37 -13.33 -9.16
N ASN A 316 -36.31 -12.03 -8.82
CA ASN A 316 -35.98 -10.94 -9.72
C ASN A 316 -35.29 -9.81 -8.93
N PHE A 317 -34.34 -9.14 -9.56
CA PHE A 317 -33.57 -8.05 -8.95
C PHE A 317 -32.89 -7.19 -10.02
N LEU A 318 -32.59 -5.94 -9.68
CA LEU A 318 -31.80 -5.03 -10.49
C LEU A 318 -30.47 -4.73 -9.79
N PRO A 319 -29.30 -5.15 -10.34
CA PRO A 319 -28.01 -4.83 -9.76
C PRO A 319 -27.63 -3.36 -9.99
N SER A 320 -27.35 -2.62 -8.92
CA SER A 320 -26.92 -1.21 -8.97
C SER A 320 -25.56 -1.02 -8.31
N LEU A 321 -24.59 -0.43 -9.03
CA LEU A 321 -23.26 -0.16 -8.49
C LEU A 321 -23.29 1.08 -7.59
N ARG A 322 -23.07 0.89 -6.28
CA ARG A 322 -23.08 1.97 -5.26
C ARG A 322 -21.66 2.38 -4.86
N SER A 323 -20.80 2.65 -5.84
CA SER A 323 -19.39 3.01 -5.59
C SER A 323 -19.21 4.31 -4.77
N HIS A 324 -20.14 5.26 -4.88
CA HIS A 324 -20.16 6.49 -4.10
C HIS A 324 -20.53 6.28 -2.62
N LEU A 325 -21.19 5.16 -2.28
CA LEU A 325 -21.53 4.79 -0.91
C LEU A 325 -20.52 3.81 -0.29
N ALA A 326 -19.40 3.54 -0.97
CA ALA A 326 -18.45 2.53 -0.55
C ALA A 326 -17.97 2.70 0.90
N GLU A 327 -17.71 3.93 1.34
CA GLU A 327 -17.29 4.17 2.73
C GLU A 327 -18.41 3.85 3.73
N LYS A 328 -19.65 4.22 3.41
CA LYS A 328 -20.82 3.93 4.25
C LYS A 328 -21.10 2.43 4.32
N ILE A 329 -20.99 1.72 3.20
CA ILE A 329 -21.18 0.27 3.13
C ILE A 329 -20.06 -0.46 3.90
N ASN A 330 -18.79 -0.01 3.78
CA ASN A 330 -17.71 -0.58 4.58
C ASN A 330 -17.96 -0.38 6.09
N ASN A 331 -18.43 0.80 6.51
CA ASN A 331 -18.77 1.06 7.91
C ASN A 331 -19.94 0.19 8.40
N LEU A 332 -20.97 0.02 7.55
CA LEU A 332 -22.07 -0.90 7.80
C LEU A 332 -21.55 -2.32 8.04
N LEU A 333 -20.77 -2.87 7.11
CA LEU A 333 -20.24 -4.23 7.19
C LEU A 333 -19.34 -4.43 8.43
N ASN A 334 -18.51 -3.43 8.78
CA ASN A 334 -17.68 -3.49 9.99
C ASN A 334 -18.50 -3.53 11.29
N SER A 335 -19.76 -3.09 11.25
CA SER A 335 -20.69 -3.12 12.39
C SER A 335 -21.67 -4.31 12.37
N CYS A 336 -21.51 -5.23 11.41
CA CYS A 336 -22.35 -6.42 11.30
C CYS A 336 -21.70 -7.64 11.95
N GLU A 337 -22.54 -8.52 12.47
CA GLU A 337 -22.16 -9.91 12.76
C GLU A 337 -22.42 -10.77 11.52
N PHE A 338 -21.50 -11.68 11.21
CA PHE A 338 -21.56 -12.52 10.02
C PHE A 338 -21.89 -13.97 10.39
N ALA A 339 -22.86 -14.55 9.70
CA ALA A 339 -23.17 -15.98 9.76
C ALA A 339 -23.16 -16.56 8.34
N GLU A 340 -22.76 -17.82 8.18
CA GLU A 340 -22.89 -18.49 6.89
C GLU A 340 -24.36 -18.65 6.52
N ALA A 341 -24.69 -18.42 5.24
CA ALA A 341 -26.05 -18.62 4.77
C ALA A 341 -26.40 -20.13 4.77
N PRO A 342 -27.60 -20.52 5.25
CA PRO A 342 -28.00 -21.92 5.28
C PRO A 342 -28.35 -22.49 3.89
N LYS A 343 -28.48 -21.61 2.88
CA LYS A 343 -28.84 -21.94 1.50
C LYS A 343 -27.67 -21.62 0.57
N ASN A 344 -27.50 -22.44 -0.46
CA ASN A 344 -26.46 -22.24 -1.48
C ASN A 344 -26.84 -21.14 -2.50
N LEU A 345 -25.89 -20.69 -3.32
CA LEU A 345 -26.12 -19.63 -4.33
C LEU A 345 -27.32 -19.91 -5.24
N ASN A 346 -27.41 -21.15 -5.76
CA ASN A 346 -28.49 -21.55 -6.67
C ASN A 346 -29.85 -21.70 -5.96
N GLU A 347 -29.86 -21.77 -4.62
CA GLU A 347 -31.10 -21.81 -3.83
C GLU A 347 -31.57 -20.40 -3.46
N ILE A 348 -30.64 -19.45 -3.31
CA ILE A 348 -30.94 -18.04 -3.02
C ILE A 348 -31.24 -17.27 -4.31
N ILE A 349 -30.51 -17.55 -5.39
CA ILE A 349 -30.67 -16.92 -6.71
C ILE A 349 -30.73 -18.04 -7.79
N PRO A 350 -31.88 -18.71 -7.96
CA PRO A 350 -32.00 -19.84 -8.88
C PRO A 350 -31.82 -19.48 -10.36
N ASN A 351 -32.00 -18.21 -10.74
CA ASN A 351 -31.95 -17.74 -12.14
C ASN A 351 -30.73 -16.85 -12.46
N LEU A 352 -29.61 -17.02 -11.75
CA LEU A 352 -28.41 -16.17 -11.95
C LEU A 352 -27.90 -16.16 -13.41
N GLU A 353 -28.12 -17.25 -14.16
CA GLU A 353 -27.75 -17.36 -15.58
C GLU A 353 -28.54 -16.39 -16.48
N ASN A 354 -29.79 -16.09 -16.13
CA ASN A 354 -30.66 -15.20 -16.91
C ASN A 354 -30.45 -13.72 -16.56
N THR A 355 -30.00 -13.44 -15.33
CA THR A 355 -29.70 -12.10 -14.82
C THR A 355 -28.29 -12.07 -14.22
N PRO A 356 -27.24 -12.16 -15.05
CA PRO A 356 -25.86 -12.17 -14.57
C PRO A 356 -25.49 -10.84 -13.91
N ILE A 357 -24.76 -10.93 -12.80
CA ILE A 357 -24.19 -9.76 -12.14
C ILE A 357 -22.83 -9.49 -12.76
N PHE A 358 -22.61 -8.28 -13.28
CA PHE A 358 -21.36 -7.91 -13.94
C PHE A 358 -20.44 -7.11 -13.02
N CYS A 359 -19.14 -7.34 -13.16
CA CYS A 359 -18.10 -6.48 -12.62
C CYS A 359 -18.05 -5.14 -13.36
N VAL A 360 -17.38 -4.14 -12.77
CA VAL A 360 -17.02 -2.87 -13.44
C VAL A 360 -16.21 -3.10 -14.71
N CYS A 361 -15.47 -4.22 -14.79
CA CYS A 361 -14.71 -4.65 -15.97
C CYS A 361 -15.59 -5.21 -17.11
N GLY A 362 -16.90 -5.44 -16.87
CA GLY A 362 -17.82 -6.08 -17.81
C GLY A 362 -17.82 -7.61 -17.80
N GLU A 363 -16.98 -8.27 -16.99
CA GLU A 363 -17.00 -9.72 -16.81
C GLU A 363 -18.13 -10.15 -15.85
N VAL A 364 -18.70 -11.34 -16.07
CA VAL A 364 -19.69 -11.95 -15.16
C VAL A 364 -19.01 -12.29 -13.83
N ALA A 365 -19.63 -11.89 -12.72
CA ALA A 365 -19.14 -12.14 -11.37
C ALA A 365 -19.46 -13.58 -10.94
N GLU A 366 -18.43 -14.31 -10.53
CA GLU A 366 -18.57 -15.63 -9.91
C GLU A 366 -18.49 -15.48 -8.38
N PHE A 367 -19.42 -16.05 -7.63
CA PHE A 367 -19.46 -15.93 -6.16
C PHE A 367 -18.90 -17.18 -5.50
N ASN A 368 -18.08 -17.00 -4.46
CA ASN A 368 -17.46 -18.11 -3.72
C ASN A 368 -17.99 -18.28 -2.30
N SER A 369 -18.68 -17.28 -1.75
CA SER A 369 -19.25 -17.34 -0.41
C SER A 369 -20.47 -16.44 -0.30
N ILE A 370 -21.40 -16.85 0.56
CA ILE A 370 -22.63 -16.13 0.88
C ILE A 370 -22.75 -16.09 2.38
N GLN A 371 -22.93 -14.88 2.90
CA GLN A 371 -23.05 -14.63 4.32
C GLN A 371 -24.35 -13.88 4.60
N ILE A 372 -24.93 -14.12 5.77
CA ILE A 372 -25.98 -13.30 6.34
C ILE A 372 -25.30 -12.29 7.25
N CYS A 373 -25.47 -11.02 6.91
CA CYS A 373 -25.03 -9.90 7.73
C CYS A 373 -26.16 -9.50 8.66
N ASN A 374 -25.89 -9.50 9.96
CA ASN A 374 -26.82 -9.06 10.99
C ASN A 374 -26.33 -7.73 11.57
N TRP A 375 -26.99 -6.64 11.19
CA TRP A 375 -26.66 -5.31 11.67
C TRP A 375 -27.39 -5.00 12.96
N LYS A 376 -26.63 -4.80 14.04
CA LYS A 376 -27.12 -4.44 15.39
C LYS A 376 -28.27 -5.33 15.91
N ASN A 377 -28.36 -6.60 15.48
CA ASN A 377 -29.48 -7.51 15.79
C ASN A 377 -30.85 -7.03 15.33
N GLN A 378 -30.92 -6.04 14.43
CA GLN A 378 -32.16 -5.39 14.00
C GLN A 378 -32.47 -5.64 12.53
N PHE A 379 -31.45 -5.76 11.69
CA PHE A 379 -31.62 -5.83 10.25
C PHE A 379 -30.69 -6.88 9.63
N LYS A 380 -31.26 -7.79 8.84
CA LYS A 380 -30.54 -8.89 8.21
C LYS A 380 -30.59 -8.79 6.69
N PHE A 381 -29.45 -9.00 6.05
CA PHE A 381 -29.31 -8.97 4.60
C PHE A 381 -28.25 -9.97 4.14
N TYR A 382 -28.29 -10.36 2.87
CA TYR A 382 -27.27 -11.21 2.26
C TYR A 382 -26.09 -10.39 1.76
N LEU A 383 -24.88 -10.92 1.98
CA LEU A 383 -23.63 -10.49 1.37
C LEU A 383 -23.08 -11.64 0.52
N PHE A 384 -22.96 -11.40 -0.79
CA PHE A 384 -22.28 -12.31 -1.70
C PHE A 384 -20.88 -11.78 -1.99
N GLU A 385 -19.87 -12.61 -1.75
CA GLU A 385 -18.49 -12.27 -2.10
C GLU A 385 -18.10 -12.92 -3.43
N GLY A 386 -17.70 -12.07 -4.37
CA GLY A 386 -17.20 -12.50 -5.67
C GLY A 386 -15.76 -12.98 -5.61
N GLN A 387 -15.39 -13.84 -6.55
CA GLN A 387 -14.01 -14.07 -6.94
C GLN A 387 -13.43 -12.80 -7.57
N LYS A 388 -12.10 -12.73 -7.63
CA LYS A 388 -11.38 -11.57 -8.18
C LYS A 388 -11.52 -11.57 -9.72
N CYS A 389 -12.13 -10.52 -10.31
CA CYS A 389 -12.17 -10.34 -11.79
C CYS A 389 -10.74 -10.28 -12.36
N LYS A 390 -10.55 -10.57 -13.66
CA LYS A 390 -9.27 -10.36 -14.35
C LYS A 390 -8.74 -8.93 -14.26
N CYS A 391 -9.62 -7.93 -14.05
CA CYS A 391 -9.22 -6.55 -13.78
C CYS A 391 -8.54 -6.36 -12.42
N GLY A 392 -8.53 -7.38 -11.56
CA GLY A 392 -7.88 -7.37 -10.27
C GLY A 392 -8.76 -6.88 -9.10
N GLU A 393 -10.01 -6.55 -9.36
CA GLU A 393 -10.97 -6.10 -8.35
C GLU A 393 -11.82 -7.27 -7.82
N LYS A 394 -12.23 -7.19 -6.55
CA LYS A 394 -13.19 -8.10 -5.92
C LYS A 394 -14.53 -7.39 -5.81
N ILE A 395 -15.62 -8.13 -6.05
CA ILE A 395 -17.00 -7.59 -6.08
C ILE A 395 -17.73 -8.09 -4.84
N TYR A 396 -18.52 -7.19 -4.26
CA TYR A 396 -19.38 -7.51 -3.14
C TYR A 396 -20.80 -7.15 -3.51
N VAL A 397 -21.73 -8.08 -3.32
CA VAL A 397 -23.14 -7.85 -3.63
C VAL A 397 -23.93 -7.87 -2.34
N LEU A 398 -24.72 -6.84 -2.09
CA LEU A 398 -25.63 -6.75 -0.95
C LEU A 398 -27.06 -6.91 -1.45
N SER A 399 -27.87 -7.67 -0.71
CA SER A 399 -29.26 -7.94 -1.06
C SER A 399 -30.12 -8.07 0.17
N LEU A 400 -31.35 -7.53 0.12
CA LEU A 400 -32.37 -7.88 1.10
C LEU A 400 -32.68 -9.39 1.02
N MET A 401 -33.12 -9.96 2.15
CA MET A 401 -33.53 -11.36 2.18
C MET A 401 -34.94 -11.54 1.59
N ASP A 402 -35.84 -10.59 1.86
CA ASP A 402 -37.23 -10.58 1.43
C ASP A 402 -37.65 -9.15 1.04
N GLU A 403 -38.69 -9.03 0.22
CA GLU A 403 -39.22 -7.74 -0.27
C GLU A 403 -39.85 -6.89 0.86
N ASP A 404 -40.51 -7.55 1.82
CA ASP A 404 -41.30 -6.91 2.89
C ASP A 404 -40.46 -6.51 4.12
N VAL A 405 -39.12 -6.52 4.04
CA VAL A 405 -38.25 -6.19 5.18
C VAL A 405 -38.19 -4.68 5.38
N ASP A 406 -38.62 -4.20 6.56
CA ASP A 406 -38.49 -2.80 6.95
C ASP A 406 -37.01 -2.39 7.04
N ILE A 407 -36.59 -1.52 6.12
CA ILE A 407 -35.22 -0.99 6.07
C ILE A 407 -35.08 0.14 7.11
N PRO A 408 -34.14 0.04 8.07
CA PRO A 408 -33.85 1.12 9.02
C PRO A 408 -33.54 2.44 8.32
N GLU A 409 -33.98 3.57 8.87
CA GLU A 409 -33.80 4.89 8.26
C GLU A 409 -32.32 5.20 7.93
N GLU A 410 -31.40 4.75 8.77
CA GLU A 410 -29.95 4.91 8.59
C GLU A 410 -29.40 4.21 7.33
N LEU A 411 -30.10 3.18 6.82
CA LEU A 411 -29.66 2.30 5.72
C LEU A 411 -30.50 2.46 4.45
N LYS A 412 -31.53 3.31 4.48
CA LYS A 412 -32.42 3.55 3.32
C LYS A 412 -31.65 4.02 2.10
N ASP A 413 -30.61 4.84 2.27
CA ASP A 413 -29.78 5.33 1.16
C ASP A 413 -28.92 4.25 0.49
N ILE A 414 -28.66 3.13 1.18
CA ILE A 414 -27.90 1.99 0.63
C ILE A 414 -28.84 1.03 -0.13
N PHE A 415 -29.96 0.66 0.49
CA PHE A 415 -30.85 -0.41 0.01
C PHE A 415 -32.10 0.07 -0.74
N SER A 416 -32.46 1.35 -0.65
CA SER A 416 -33.56 1.92 -1.45
C SER A 416 -33.03 2.43 -2.79
N SER A 417 -33.86 2.39 -3.82
CA SER A 417 -33.54 2.83 -5.19
C SER A 417 -33.14 4.30 -5.27
#